data_AF-A0A1G2DEQ3-F1
#
_entry.id   AF-A0A1G2DEQ3-F1
#
_cell.length_a   1.000
_cell.length_b   1.000
_cell.length_c   1.000
_cell.angle_alpha   90.00
_cell.angle_beta   90.00
_cell.angle_gamma   90.00
#
_symmetry.space_group_name_H-M   'P 1'
#
loop_
_entity.id
_entity.type
_entity.pdbx_description
1 polymer ?
#
loop_
_entity_poly.entity_id
_entity_poly.type
_entity_poly.pdbx_seq_one_letter_code
_entity_poly.pdbx_strand_id
1 'polypeptide(L)'
;MNKGKHMNNGVILHELIESIPDFPKPGILFRDMSPLLANPFAFGMVIDLMQSRWKHAGVTKIGAFDARGFIFAGALAKEMTLPFFMIRKKGKLPGKTVRKEYGLEYGRDSLEIKEGVVQKDDRVLFVDDLLATGGTAHAGKELIESFGASVVGLSTLMELGELGGRELFAGEVYALLTYGKTIEMTDVIARYESKIVLIERLHYPYGFAFPGGHVDPGENAEEAAGREFTEETGLVLTGKKFFMEKSGAWRDPRYESSHSCVFTGEAHGEIRDEKHLTKVVLMSPEEILAMPDEKFAFDHAMVLKKFILNR
;
A
#
# COMPACT_ATOMS: atom_id res chain seq x y z
N MET A 1 28.49 12.49 -8.23
CA MET A 1 28.01 11.11 -7.98
C MET A 1 27.20 11.12 -6.70
N ASN A 2 25.86 11.12 -6.82
CA ASN A 2 24.95 11.22 -5.68
C ASN A 2 24.11 9.93 -5.63
N LYS A 3 24.76 8.81 -5.27
CA LYS A 3 24.10 7.52 -5.04
C LYS A 3 23.71 7.48 -3.55
N GLY A 4 22.56 8.04 -3.21
CA GLY A 4 22.09 8.09 -1.82
C GLY A 4 20.71 8.72 -1.56
N LYS A 5 19.89 8.97 -2.59
CA LYS A 5 18.59 9.65 -2.44
C LYS A 5 17.41 8.91 -3.10
N HIS A 6 17.49 7.58 -3.16
CA HIS A 6 16.30 6.74 -3.32
C HIS A 6 15.92 6.14 -1.98
N MET A 7 15.79 6.97 -0.94
CA MET A 7 14.87 6.59 0.13
C MET A 7 13.49 6.51 -0.53
N ASN A 8 12.85 5.37 -0.38
CA ASN A 8 11.62 5.00 -1.05
C ASN A 8 10.54 6.05 -0.74
N ASN A 9 10.21 6.94 -1.68
CA ASN A 9 9.31 8.08 -1.46
C ASN A 9 7.96 7.63 -0.84
N GLY A 10 7.50 6.42 -1.18
CA GLY A 10 6.30 5.82 -0.57
C GLY A 10 6.42 5.57 0.93
N VAL A 11 7.59 5.21 1.44
CA VAL A 11 7.84 4.98 2.87
C VAL A 11 7.69 6.28 3.66
N ILE A 12 8.27 7.38 3.17
CA ILE A 12 8.17 8.70 3.84
C ILE A 12 6.72 9.20 3.85
N LEU A 13 6.00 9.03 2.73
CA LEU A 13 4.60 9.44 2.65
C LEU A 13 3.71 8.61 3.59
N HIS A 14 3.96 7.32 3.69
CA HIS A 14 3.21 6.42 4.55
C HIS A 14 3.39 6.76 6.04
N GLU A 15 4.60 7.08 6.50
CA GLU A 15 4.86 7.48 7.90
C GLU A 15 4.10 8.76 8.31
N LEU A 16 3.63 9.54 7.34
CA LEU A 16 2.85 10.76 7.56
C LEU A 16 1.33 10.55 7.45
N ILE A 17 0.89 9.30 7.31
CA ILE A 17 -0.52 8.92 7.42
C ILE A 17 -0.76 8.29 8.80
N GLU A 18 -1.51 8.99 9.65
CA GLU A 18 -1.89 8.49 10.96
C GLU A 18 -3.09 7.55 10.86
N SER A 19 -3.11 6.51 11.69
CA SER A 19 -4.20 5.53 11.72
C SER A 19 -5.00 5.70 13.00
N ILE A 20 -6.25 6.15 12.87
CA ILE A 20 -7.14 6.45 13.97
C ILE A 20 -8.20 5.34 14.05
N PRO A 21 -8.14 4.44 15.05
CA PRO A 21 -9.14 3.39 15.20
C PRO A 21 -10.49 3.97 15.61
N ASP A 22 -11.56 3.25 15.25
CA ASP A 22 -12.95 3.51 15.63
C ASP A 22 -13.49 4.89 15.25
N PHE A 23 -12.97 5.48 14.17
CA PHE A 23 -13.43 6.75 13.62
C PHE A 23 -13.91 6.59 12.16
N PRO A 24 -15.03 7.20 11.75
CA PRO A 24 -15.96 8.01 12.55
C PRO A 24 -16.91 7.17 13.43
N LYS A 25 -16.81 5.84 13.37
CA LYS A 25 -17.59 4.89 14.17
C LYS A 25 -16.76 3.63 14.46
N PRO A 26 -17.16 2.82 15.46
CA PRO A 26 -16.46 1.59 15.80
C PRO A 26 -16.29 0.64 14.62
N GLY A 27 -15.14 -0.03 14.56
CA GLY A 27 -14.76 -0.99 13.52
C GLY A 27 -14.17 -0.37 12.25
N ILE A 28 -14.01 0.95 12.18
CA ILE A 28 -13.34 1.63 11.06
C ILE A 28 -11.96 2.11 11.50
N LEU A 29 -10.92 1.74 10.73
CA LEU A 29 -9.58 2.31 10.85
C LEU A 29 -9.46 3.49 9.88
N PHE A 30 -9.59 4.71 10.42
CA PHE A 30 -9.48 5.92 9.61
C PHE A 30 -8.02 6.25 9.31
N ARG A 31 -7.74 6.65 8.07
CA ARG A 31 -6.42 7.11 7.63
C ARG A 31 -6.42 8.64 7.57
N ASP A 32 -5.78 9.26 8.56
CA ASP A 32 -5.67 10.70 8.65
C ASP A 32 -4.40 11.20 7.95
N MET A 33 -4.59 12.05 6.95
CA MET A 33 -3.54 12.68 6.16
C MET A 33 -3.08 14.03 6.72
N SER A 34 -3.64 14.49 7.84
CA SER A 34 -3.31 15.79 8.42
C SER A 34 -1.81 15.99 8.67
N PRO A 35 -1.04 14.99 9.18
CA PRO A 35 0.41 15.13 9.32
C PRO A 35 1.15 15.30 7.98
N LEU A 36 0.72 14.59 6.94
CA LEU A 36 1.24 14.76 5.58
C LEU A 36 0.98 16.17 5.06
N LEU A 37 -0.24 16.68 5.22
CA LEU A 37 -0.61 18.03 4.77
C LEU A 37 0.14 19.12 5.54
N ALA A 38 0.46 18.90 6.81
CA ALA A 38 1.27 19.82 7.62
C ALA A 38 2.75 19.84 7.21
N ASN A 39 3.22 18.86 6.43
CA ASN A 39 4.59 18.78 5.95
C ASN A 39 4.69 19.31 4.49
N PRO A 40 5.27 20.51 4.27
CA PRO A 40 5.31 21.12 2.94
C PRO A 40 6.12 20.32 1.91
N PHE A 41 7.16 19.59 2.35
CA PHE A 41 7.96 18.76 1.46
C PHE A 41 7.19 17.51 1.03
N ALA A 42 6.48 16.86 1.96
CA ALA A 42 5.68 15.69 1.65
C ALA A 42 4.49 16.06 0.73
N PHE A 43 3.78 17.14 1.05
CA PHE A 43 2.69 17.62 0.21
C PHE A 43 3.18 18.00 -1.21
N GLY A 44 4.28 18.75 -1.32
CA GLY A 44 4.89 19.07 -2.61
C GLY A 44 5.25 17.83 -3.42
N MET A 45 5.87 16.83 -2.78
CA MET A 45 6.20 15.55 -3.41
C MET A 45 4.98 14.78 -3.91
N VAL A 46 3.86 14.79 -3.16
CA VAL A 46 2.60 14.18 -3.62
C VAL A 46 2.13 14.84 -4.92
N ILE A 47 2.14 16.18 -4.97
CA ILE A 47 1.69 16.92 -6.16
C ILE A 47 2.62 16.67 -7.35
N ASP A 48 3.94 16.64 -7.14
CA ASP A 48 4.92 16.33 -8.20
C ASP A 48 4.70 14.93 -8.79
N LEU A 49 4.43 13.95 -7.94
CA LEU A 49 4.15 12.57 -8.36
C LEU A 49 2.83 12.47 -9.15
N MET A 50 1.77 13.11 -8.66
CA MET A 50 0.49 13.20 -9.41
C MET A 50 0.68 13.89 -10.77
N GLN A 51 1.37 15.03 -10.80
CA GLN A 51 1.63 15.77 -12.04
C GLN A 51 2.43 14.93 -13.03
N SER A 52 3.50 14.28 -12.56
CA SER A 52 4.36 13.43 -13.39
C SER A 52 3.55 12.31 -14.07
N ARG A 53 2.57 11.74 -13.36
CA ARG A 53 1.70 10.69 -13.90
C ARG A 53 0.80 11.17 -15.04
N TRP A 54 0.22 12.36 -14.89
CA TRP A 54 -0.90 12.80 -15.74
C TRP A 54 -0.53 13.88 -16.78
N LYS A 55 0.64 14.52 -16.68
CA LYS A 55 1.07 15.63 -17.56
C LYS A 55 1.04 15.32 -19.07
N HIS A 56 1.13 14.06 -19.46
CA HIS A 56 1.10 13.62 -20.86
C HIS A 56 -0.14 12.80 -21.22
N ALA A 57 -1.14 12.72 -20.34
CA ALA A 57 -2.37 11.96 -20.55
C ALA A 57 -3.46 12.73 -21.33
N GLY A 58 -3.14 13.95 -21.79
CA GLY A 58 -4.06 14.82 -22.52
C GLY A 58 -5.23 15.31 -21.65
N VAL A 59 -5.00 15.56 -20.37
CA VAL A 59 -6.01 16.12 -19.46
C VAL A 59 -6.28 17.57 -19.85
N THR A 60 -7.56 17.94 -20.00
CA THR A 60 -7.97 19.33 -20.29
C THR A 60 -8.58 20.02 -19.07
N LYS A 61 -9.00 19.26 -18.06
CA LYS A 61 -9.70 19.78 -16.89
C LYS A 61 -9.56 18.86 -15.69
N ILE A 62 -9.53 19.41 -14.48
CA ILE A 62 -9.49 18.65 -13.23
C ILE A 62 -10.84 18.80 -12.51
N GLY A 63 -11.50 17.68 -12.24
CA GLY A 63 -12.67 17.60 -11.37
C GLY A 63 -12.29 16.96 -10.04
N ALA A 64 -12.79 17.44 -8.92
CA ALA A 64 -12.50 16.81 -7.64
C ALA A 64 -13.73 16.67 -6.76
N PHE A 65 -13.69 15.71 -5.85
CA PHE A 65 -14.78 15.40 -4.95
C PHE A 65 -14.62 16.14 -3.60
N ASP A 66 -15.76 16.58 -3.07
CA ASP A 66 -15.85 17.36 -1.84
C ASP A 66 -15.47 16.54 -0.59
N ALA A 67 -14.75 17.08 0.40
CA ALA A 67 -14.00 18.35 0.41
C ALA A 67 -12.50 18.13 0.27
N ARG A 68 -12.01 16.99 0.77
CA ARG A 68 -10.59 16.71 0.96
C ARG A 68 -9.85 16.57 -0.38
N GLY A 69 -10.52 16.05 -1.41
CA GLY A 69 -10.00 16.04 -2.78
C GLY A 69 -9.64 17.44 -3.32
N PHE A 70 -10.30 18.50 -2.85
CA PHE A 70 -10.02 19.87 -3.32
C PHE A 70 -8.60 20.35 -2.97
N ILE A 71 -8.03 19.85 -1.87
CA ILE A 71 -6.70 20.24 -1.40
C ILE A 71 -5.66 19.83 -2.46
N PHE A 72 -5.71 18.58 -2.89
CA PHE A 72 -4.80 18.05 -3.92
C PHE A 72 -5.14 18.59 -5.30
N ALA A 73 -6.43 18.67 -5.64
CA ALA A 73 -6.87 19.11 -6.96
C ALA A 73 -6.50 20.56 -7.25
N GLY A 74 -6.66 21.45 -6.26
CA GLY A 74 -6.30 22.86 -6.42
C GLY A 74 -4.81 23.05 -6.67
N ALA A 75 -3.97 22.34 -5.90
CA ALA A 75 -2.52 22.37 -6.09
C ALA A 75 -2.12 21.76 -7.44
N LEU A 76 -2.65 20.59 -7.80
CA LEU A 76 -2.36 19.92 -9.07
C LEU A 76 -2.82 20.75 -10.28
N ALA A 77 -4.00 21.36 -10.21
CA ALA A 77 -4.52 22.22 -11.28
C ALA A 77 -3.63 23.45 -11.48
N LYS A 78 -3.13 24.05 -10.40
CA LYS A 78 -2.15 25.13 -10.46
C LYS A 78 -0.85 24.65 -11.12
N GLU A 79 -0.32 23.48 -10.75
CA GLU A 79 0.93 22.97 -11.33
C GLU A 79 0.80 22.53 -12.79
N MET A 80 -0.38 22.05 -13.19
CA MET A 80 -0.65 21.66 -14.58
C MET A 80 -1.16 22.82 -15.45
N THR A 81 -1.44 23.99 -14.86
CA THR A 81 -2.09 25.13 -15.53
C THR A 81 -3.40 24.71 -16.22
N LEU A 82 -4.24 23.96 -15.50
CA LEU A 82 -5.52 23.44 -16.00
C LEU A 82 -6.72 24.03 -15.24
N PRO A 83 -7.87 24.19 -15.90
CA PRO A 83 -9.12 24.52 -15.23
C PRO A 83 -9.48 23.46 -14.18
N PHE A 84 -10.01 23.92 -13.05
CA PHE A 84 -10.49 23.09 -11.94
C PHE A 84 -11.97 23.34 -11.66
N PHE A 85 -12.74 22.28 -11.38
CA PHE A 85 -14.11 22.40 -10.90
C PHE A 85 -14.43 21.43 -9.74
N MET A 86 -15.39 21.85 -8.91
CA MET A 86 -15.83 21.09 -7.76
C MET A 86 -17.02 20.17 -8.10
N ILE A 87 -16.95 18.93 -7.63
CA ILE A 87 -18.04 17.96 -7.61
C ILE A 87 -18.48 17.84 -6.15
N ARG A 88 -19.69 18.30 -5.84
CA ARG A 88 -20.15 18.43 -4.44
C ARG A 88 -21.41 17.66 -4.16
N LYS A 89 -21.67 17.44 -2.87
CA LYS A 89 -22.99 16.99 -2.42
C LYS A 89 -24.06 18.05 -2.68
N LYS A 90 -25.31 17.61 -2.73
CA LYS A 90 -26.49 18.44 -2.95
C LYS A 90 -26.50 19.73 -2.13
N GLY A 91 -26.73 20.86 -2.80
CA GLY A 91 -26.96 22.15 -2.16
C GLY A 91 -25.69 22.87 -1.68
N LYS A 92 -24.51 22.37 -2.03
CA LYS A 92 -23.21 22.98 -1.67
C LYS A 92 -22.64 23.88 -2.76
N LEU A 93 -23.21 23.87 -3.96
CA LEU A 93 -22.82 24.75 -5.07
C LEU A 93 -23.86 25.88 -5.25
N PRO A 94 -23.41 27.13 -5.43
CA PRO A 94 -24.31 28.24 -5.72
C PRO A 94 -24.76 28.26 -7.19
N GLY A 95 -25.97 28.73 -7.43
CA GLY A 95 -26.53 28.89 -8.78
C GLY A 95 -27.13 27.60 -9.36
N LYS A 96 -27.19 27.51 -10.70
CA LYS A 96 -27.73 26.34 -11.40
C LYS A 96 -26.72 25.20 -11.41
N THR A 97 -27.20 24.00 -11.10
CA THR A 97 -26.41 22.77 -11.04
C THR A 97 -27.04 21.66 -11.85
N VAL A 98 -26.21 20.72 -12.30
CA VAL A 98 -26.65 19.42 -12.83
C VAL A 98 -26.36 18.37 -11.78
N ARG A 99 -27.31 17.46 -11.57
CA ARG A 99 -27.30 16.50 -10.47
C ARG A 99 -27.38 15.06 -10.98
N LYS A 100 -26.62 14.17 -10.36
CA LYS A 100 -26.73 12.71 -10.52
C LYS A 100 -26.95 12.07 -9.16
N GLU A 101 -28.00 11.25 -9.05
CA GLU A 101 -28.25 10.43 -7.87
C GLU A 101 -27.61 9.05 -8.05
N TYR A 102 -27.08 8.47 -6.98
CA TYR A 102 -26.52 7.13 -6.97
C TYR A 102 -26.87 6.39 -5.68
N GLY A 103 -26.99 5.06 -5.79
CA GLY A 103 -27.31 4.19 -4.66
C GLY A 103 -26.08 3.91 -3.81
N LEU A 104 -26.28 3.90 -2.49
CA LEU A 104 -25.39 3.31 -1.51
C LEU A 104 -26.07 2.05 -0.95
N GLU A 105 -25.29 1.13 -0.38
CA GLU A 105 -25.81 -0.10 0.25
C GLU A 105 -26.93 0.19 1.27
N TYR A 106 -26.85 1.33 1.94
CA TYR A 106 -27.88 1.86 2.83
C TYR A 106 -28.16 3.35 2.54
N GLY A 107 -28.67 3.66 1.33
CA GLY A 107 -29.20 5.00 1.05
C GLY A 107 -29.08 5.46 -0.41
N ARG A 108 -29.37 6.74 -0.64
CA ARG A 108 -29.04 7.45 -1.88
C ARG A 108 -28.23 8.69 -1.53
N ASP A 109 -27.15 8.91 -2.26
CA ASP A 109 -26.43 10.18 -2.23
C ASP A 109 -26.50 10.82 -3.63
N SER A 110 -26.03 12.05 -3.76
CA SER A 110 -26.05 12.74 -5.03
C SER A 110 -24.90 13.71 -5.19
N LEU A 111 -24.38 13.76 -6.42
CA LEU A 111 -23.34 14.67 -6.84
C LEU A 111 -23.95 15.80 -7.69
N GLU A 112 -23.44 17.00 -7.48
CA GLU A 112 -23.76 18.20 -8.22
C GLU A 112 -22.49 18.82 -8.79
N ILE A 113 -22.60 19.28 -10.03
CA ILE A 113 -21.61 20.17 -10.66
C ILE A 113 -22.33 21.43 -11.17
N LYS A 114 -21.59 22.54 -11.27
CA LYS A 114 -22.15 23.78 -11.82
C LYS A 114 -22.45 23.63 -13.31
N GLU A 115 -23.63 24.08 -13.73
CA GLU A 115 -24.03 24.02 -15.13
C GLU A 115 -23.01 24.75 -16.04
N GLY A 116 -22.67 24.12 -17.17
CA GLY A 116 -21.72 24.65 -18.16
C GLY A 116 -20.24 24.52 -17.79
N VAL A 117 -19.88 24.02 -16.60
CA VAL A 117 -18.47 23.86 -16.20
C VAL A 117 -17.75 22.73 -16.94
N VAL A 118 -18.51 21.77 -17.47
CA VAL A 118 -18.04 20.67 -18.31
C VAL A 118 -18.71 20.82 -19.69
N GLN A 119 -17.91 20.66 -20.74
CA GLN A 119 -18.34 20.77 -22.12
C GLN A 119 -18.05 19.46 -22.84
N LYS A 120 -18.71 19.27 -23.99
CA LYS A 120 -18.39 18.19 -24.92
C LYS A 120 -16.89 18.25 -25.26
N ASP A 121 -16.26 17.09 -25.40
CA ASP A 121 -14.83 16.90 -25.70
C ASP A 121 -13.84 17.22 -24.56
N ASP A 122 -14.31 17.64 -23.38
CA ASP A 122 -13.44 17.72 -22.19
C ASP A 122 -12.87 16.33 -21.84
N ARG A 123 -11.61 16.32 -21.43
CA ARG A 123 -10.88 15.15 -20.90
C ARG A 123 -10.57 15.42 -19.43
N VAL A 124 -11.44 14.93 -18.57
CA VAL A 124 -11.44 15.23 -17.14
C VAL A 124 -10.56 14.24 -16.38
N LEU A 125 -9.61 14.74 -15.60
CA LEU A 125 -8.96 13.96 -14.54
C LEU A 125 -9.73 14.15 -13.24
N PHE A 126 -10.14 13.05 -12.62
CA PHE A 126 -10.64 13.12 -11.25
C PHE A 126 -9.51 13.14 -10.24
N VAL A 127 -9.70 13.90 -9.16
CA VAL A 127 -8.80 13.95 -8.02
C VAL A 127 -9.59 13.77 -6.73
N ASP A 128 -9.11 12.89 -5.86
CA ASP A 128 -9.67 12.72 -4.51
C ASP A 128 -8.57 12.40 -3.49
N ASP A 129 -8.87 12.49 -2.20
CA ASP A 129 -7.91 12.11 -1.17
C ASP A 129 -7.84 10.58 -0.96
N LEU A 130 -8.98 9.88 -1.08
CA LEU A 130 -9.02 8.43 -0.84
C LEU A 130 -10.05 7.72 -1.73
N LEU A 131 -9.61 6.67 -2.44
CA LEU A 131 -10.48 5.71 -3.11
C LEU A 131 -10.87 4.57 -2.16
N ALA A 132 -12.13 4.54 -1.73
CA ALA A 132 -12.70 3.42 -0.96
C ALA A 132 -13.46 2.45 -1.89
N THR A 133 -14.78 2.36 -1.77
CA THR A 133 -15.64 1.50 -2.59
C THR A 133 -15.80 1.97 -4.05
N GLY A 134 -15.29 3.16 -4.40
CA GLY A 134 -15.36 3.71 -5.76
C GLY A 134 -16.72 4.31 -6.17
N GLY A 135 -17.77 4.21 -5.34
CA GLY A 135 -19.12 4.65 -5.72
C GLY A 135 -19.23 6.12 -6.13
N THR A 136 -18.57 7.01 -5.39
CA THR A 136 -18.50 8.46 -5.72
C THR A 136 -17.79 8.71 -7.04
N ALA A 137 -16.65 8.06 -7.27
CA ALA A 137 -15.88 8.20 -8.50
C ALA A 137 -16.65 7.68 -9.73
N HIS A 138 -17.34 6.54 -9.57
CA HIS A 138 -18.20 5.97 -10.60
C HIS A 138 -19.39 6.87 -10.94
N ALA A 139 -20.13 7.36 -9.94
CA ALA A 139 -21.24 8.29 -10.17
C ALA A 139 -20.77 9.61 -10.81
N GLY A 140 -19.60 10.10 -10.41
CA GLY A 140 -18.94 11.24 -11.05
C GLY A 140 -18.65 10.97 -12.52
N LYS A 141 -18.10 9.79 -12.84
CA LYS A 141 -17.78 9.38 -14.21
C LYS A 141 -19.02 9.37 -15.09
N GLU A 142 -20.09 8.72 -14.65
CA GLU A 142 -21.36 8.71 -15.40
C GLU A 142 -21.91 10.13 -15.63
N LEU A 143 -21.79 11.02 -14.63
CA LEU A 143 -22.21 12.41 -14.77
C LEU A 143 -21.39 13.14 -15.84
N ILE A 144 -20.06 12.99 -15.84
CA ILE A 144 -19.19 13.63 -16.85
C ILE A 144 -19.47 13.08 -18.25
N GLU A 145 -19.61 11.77 -18.38
CA GLU A 145 -19.91 11.11 -19.66
C GLU A 145 -21.28 11.52 -20.22
N SER A 146 -22.26 11.87 -19.36
CA SER A 146 -23.56 12.39 -19.79
C SER A 146 -23.50 13.74 -20.53
N PHE A 147 -22.40 14.49 -20.39
CA PHE A 147 -22.14 15.72 -21.16
C PHE A 147 -21.40 15.47 -22.48
N GLY A 148 -21.10 14.20 -22.82
CA GLY A 148 -20.25 13.86 -23.96
C GLY A 148 -18.78 14.19 -23.75
N ALA A 149 -18.36 14.39 -22.49
CA ALA A 149 -16.97 14.47 -22.08
C ALA A 149 -16.42 13.08 -21.74
N SER A 150 -15.12 12.97 -21.52
CA SER A 150 -14.45 11.73 -21.13
C SER A 150 -13.70 11.88 -19.81
N VAL A 151 -13.63 10.81 -19.03
CA VAL A 151 -12.79 10.74 -17.83
C VAL A 151 -11.48 10.03 -18.18
N VAL A 152 -10.36 10.74 -18.03
CA VAL A 152 -9.01 10.20 -18.30
C VAL A 152 -8.61 9.19 -17.23
N GLY A 153 -8.99 9.43 -15.98
CA GLY A 153 -8.71 8.56 -14.86
C GLY A 153 -8.99 9.23 -13.52
N LEU A 154 -8.53 8.59 -12.45
CA LEU A 154 -8.61 9.07 -11.07
C LEU A 154 -7.21 9.11 -10.46
N SER A 155 -6.82 10.26 -9.94
CA SER A 155 -5.63 10.45 -9.12
C SER A 155 -6.02 10.55 -7.66
N THR A 156 -5.41 9.77 -6.78
CA THR A 156 -5.74 9.80 -5.36
C THR A 156 -4.51 9.62 -4.47
N LEU A 157 -4.52 10.20 -3.27
CA LEU A 157 -3.44 9.99 -2.31
C LEU A 157 -3.47 8.55 -1.80
N MET A 158 -4.64 8.05 -1.42
CA MET A 158 -4.82 6.74 -0.79
C MET A 158 -5.85 5.88 -1.50
N GLU A 159 -5.71 4.56 -1.41
CA GLU A 159 -6.72 3.59 -1.83
C GLU A 159 -6.92 2.54 -0.74
N LEU A 160 -8.15 2.05 -0.56
CA LEU A 160 -8.48 0.89 0.26
C LEU A 160 -8.78 -0.30 -0.67
N GLY A 161 -7.74 -1.06 -1.03
CA GLY A 161 -7.79 -2.04 -2.13
C GLY A 161 -8.81 -3.17 -1.94
N GLU A 162 -9.06 -3.59 -0.70
CA GLU A 162 -10.05 -4.64 -0.40
C GLU A 162 -11.50 -4.23 -0.69
N LEU A 163 -11.76 -2.93 -0.89
CA LEU A 163 -13.12 -2.41 -1.11
C LEU A 163 -13.53 -2.39 -2.59
N GLY A 164 -12.67 -2.86 -3.50
CA GLY A 164 -13.02 -3.05 -4.92
C GLY A 164 -13.28 -1.75 -5.70
N GLY A 165 -12.70 -0.63 -5.28
CA GLY A 165 -12.97 0.68 -5.86
C GLY A 165 -12.54 0.84 -7.32
N ARG A 166 -11.45 0.16 -7.72
CA ARG A 166 -10.95 0.18 -9.11
C ARG A 166 -11.89 -0.53 -10.06
N GLU A 167 -12.41 -1.67 -9.63
CA GLU A 167 -13.33 -2.51 -10.37
C GLU A 167 -14.61 -1.74 -10.67
N LEU A 168 -15.16 -1.05 -9.66
CA LEU A 168 -16.37 -0.24 -9.85
C LEU A 168 -16.11 1.01 -10.72
N PHE A 169 -14.97 1.68 -10.55
CA PHE A 169 -14.62 2.84 -11.38
C PHE A 169 -14.39 2.47 -12.86
N ALA A 170 -13.87 1.26 -13.11
CA ALA A 170 -13.61 0.72 -14.43
C ALA A 170 -12.82 1.70 -15.33
N GLY A 171 -11.67 2.17 -14.84
CA GLY A 171 -10.83 3.15 -15.51
C GLY A 171 -9.42 3.20 -14.91
N GLU A 172 -8.58 4.08 -15.45
CA GLU A 172 -7.21 4.24 -14.97
C GLU A 172 -7.20 4.91 -13.58
N VAL A 173 -6.63 4.22 -12.58
CA VAL A 173 -6.48 4.74 -11.21
C VAL A 173 -5.00 4.83 -10.87
N TYR A 174 -4.59 6.01 -10.41
CA TYR A 174 -3.29 6.26 -9.81
C TYR A 174 -3.47 6.62 -8.33
N ALA A 175 -3.17 5.66 -7.45
CA ALA A 175 -3.07 5.87 -6.01
C ALA A 175 -1.60 5.93 -5.60
N LEU A 176 -1.22 6.89 -4.75
CA LEU A 176 0.16 6.97 -4.23
C LEU A 176 0.41 5.95 -3.11
N LEU A 177 -0.61 5.70 -2.29
CA LEU A 177 -0.60 4.76 -1.19
C LEU A 177 -1.82 3.86 -1.33
N THR A 178 -1.66 2.56 -1.10
CA THR A 178 -2.80 1.64 -1.05
C THR A 178 -2.73 0.89 0.29
N TYR A 179 -3.89 0.67 0.89
CA TYR A 179 -4.09 -0.02 2.15
C TYR A 179 -5.04 -1.19 1.92
N GLY A 180 -4.92 -2.23 2.74
CA GLY A 180 -5.87 -3.34 2.76
C GLY A 180 -5.38 -4.60 2.04
N LYS A 181 -4.51 -4.56 1.03
CA LYS A 181 -3.92 -5.82 0.54
C LYS A 181 -2.80 -6.27 1.48
N THR A 182 -3.18 -6.92 2.57
CA THR A 182 -2.22 -7.57 3.48
C THR A 182 -1.86 -8.92 2.91
N ILE A 183 -0.60 -9.07 2.52
CA ILE A 183 -0.06 -10.35 2.11
C ILE A 183 0.23 -11.17 3.37
N GLU A 184 -0.45 -12.31 3.48
CA GLU A 184 -0.20 -13.29 4.53
C GLU A 184 1.09 -14.03 4.20
N MET A 185 2.02 -13.98 5.16
CA MET A 185 3.36 -14.53 5.05
C MET A 185 3.66 -15.38 6.29
N THR A 186 4.76 -16.12 6.22
CA THR A 186 5.32 -16.82 7.35
C THR A 186 6.83 -16.69 7.36
N ASP A 187 7.42 -16.64 8.55
CA ASP A 187 8.85 -16.63 8.77
C ASP A 187 9.24 -17.74 9.75
N VAL A 188 10.41 -18.35 9.55
CA VAL A 188 10.90 -19.43 10.42
C VAL A 188 12.24 -19.07 11.04
N ILE A 189 12.31 -19.24 12.37
CA ILE A 189 13.55 -19.25 13.13
C ILE A 189 13.85 -20.68 13.57
N ALA A 190 14.61 -21.41 12.75
CA ALA A 190 14.96 -22.79 13.04
C ALA A 190 16.39 -22.92 13.58
N ARG A 191 16.57 -23.81 14.56
CA ARG A 191 17.89 -24.24 15.02
C ARG A 191 18.37 -25.40 14.19
N TYR A 192 19.62 -25.34 13.75
CA TYR A 192 20.35 -26.48 13.20
C TYR A 192 21.58 -26.68 14.08
N GLU A 193 21.52 -27.69 14.95
CA GLU A 193 22.49 -27.89 16.04
C GLU A 193 22.60 -26.63 16.93
N SER A 194 23.79 -26.02 17.02
CA SER A 194 24.04 -24.80 17.81
C SER A 194 23.78 -23.50 17.04
N LYS A 195 23.43 -23.58 15.75
CA LYS A 195 23.29 -22.44 14.84
C LYS A 195 21.82 -22.16 14.49
N ILE A 196 21.57 -20.97 13.94
CA ILE A 196 20.29 -20.56 13.38
C ILE A 196 20.38 -20.65 11.86
N VAL A 197 19.34 -21.21 11.24
CA VAL A 197 19.19 -21.28 9.78
C VAL A 197 18.70 -19.93 9.27
N LEU A 198 19.45 -19.33 8.34
CA LEU A 198 19.09 -18.12 7.60
C LEU A 198 19.25 -18.39 6.10
N ILE A 199 18.70 -17.49 5.30
CA ILE A 199 18.96 -17.41 3.85
C ILE A 199 19.63 -16.08 3.51
N GLU A 200 20.57 -16.11 2.58
CA GLU A 200 21.08 -14.92 1.88
C GLU A 200 20.24 -14.72 0.61
N ARG A 201 19.55 -13.59 0.52
CA ARG A 201 18.71 -13.26 -0.64
C ARG A 201 19.57 -12.77 -1.80
N LEU A 202 19.51 -13.46 -2.94
CA LEU A 202 20.25 -13.09 -4.16
C LEU A 202 19.50 -12.08 -5.04
N HIS A 203 18.24 -11.77 -4.68
CA HIS A 203 17.39 -10.76 -5.31
C HIS A 203 16.88 -9.77 -4.28
N TYR A 204 16.54 -8.57 -4.74
CA TYR A 204 15.96 -7.55 -3.87
C TYR A 204 14.67 -8.06 -3.18
N PRO A 205 14.45 -7.80 -1.88
CA PRO A 205 15.36 -7.10 -0.95
C PRO A 205 16.58 -7.93 -0.58
N TYR A 206 17.77 -7.34 -0.68
CA TYR A 206 19.04 -8.03 -0.42
C TYR A 206 19.33 -8.11 1.08
N GLY A 207 20.04 -9.15 1.50
CA GLY A 207 20.50 -9.34 2.87
C GLY A 207 20.15 -10.72 3.42
N PHE A 208 20.54 -10.95 4.67
CA PHE A 208 20.15 -12.16 5.40
C PHE A 208 18.69 -12.07 5.85
N ALA A 209 17.95 -13.15 5.68
CA ALA A 209 16.55 -13.23 6.07
C ALA A 209 16.24 -14.60 6.73
N PHE A 210 15.08 -14.67 7.40
CA PHE A 210 14.46 -15.94 7.72
C PHE A 210 14.09 -16.66 6.44
N PRO A 211 14.18 -18.01 6.42
CA PRO A 211 13.44 -18.77 5.44
C PRO A 211 11.94 -18.57 5.68
N GLY A 212 11.18 -18.42 4.60
CA GLY A 212 9.76 -18.11 4.67
C GLY A 212 9.20 -17.44 3.42
N GLY A 213 7.88 -17.45 3.30
CA GLY A 213 7.20 -16.99 2.09
C GLY A 213 5.71 -16.79 2.28
N HIS A 214 4.97 -16.95 1.19
CA HIS A 214 3.53 -16.68 1.19
C HIS A 214 2.75 -17.79 1.85
N VAL A 215 1.64 -17.42 2.50
CA VAL A 215 0.60 -18.39 2.87
C VAL A 215 -0.32 -18.57 1.65
N ASP A 216 -0.36 -19.79 1.10
CA ASP A 216 -1.17 -20.07 -0.07
C ASP A 216 -2.67 -20.15 0.26
N PRO A 217 -3.57 -19.90 -0.72
CA PRO A 217 -5.01 -20.00 -0.48
C PRO A 217 -5.42 -21.39 0.03
N GLY A 218 -6.00 -21.44 1.23
CA GLY A 218 -6.45 -22.68 1.88
C GLY A 218 -5.42 -23.35 2.79
N GLU A 219 -4.21 -22.79 2.88
CA GLU A 219 -3.15 -23.20 3.80
C GLU A 219 -3.18 -22.33 5.07
N ASN A 220 -2.84 -22.88 6.23
CA ASN A 220 -2.61 -22.08 7.43
C ASN A 220 -1.13 -21.67 7.58
N ALA A 221 -0.85 -20.65 8.39
CA ALA A 221 0.51 -20.11 8.51
C ALA A 221 1.55 -21.12 9.04
N GLU A 222 1.16 -22.10 9.87
CA GLU A 222 2.09 -23.12 10.37
C GLU A 222 2.42 -24.18 9.30
N GLU A 223 1.45 -24.52 8.46
CA GLU A 223 1.64 -25.38 7.28
C GLU A 223 2.58 -24.70 6.28
N ALA A 224 2.31 -23.44 5.95
CA ALA A 224 3.15 -22.61 5.09
C ALA A 224 4.58 -22.52 5.64
N ALA A 225 4.73 -22.35 6.95
CA ALA A 225 6.06 -22.29 7.60
C ALA A 225 6.89 -23.55 7.33
N GLY A 226 6.25 -24.72 7.41
CA GLY A 226 6.91 -25.99 7.11
C GLY A 226 7.27 -26.14 5.63
N ARG A 227 6.33 -25.77 4.74
CA ARG A 227 6.50 -25.85 3.28
C ARG A 227 7.61 -24.92 2.80
N GLU A 228 7.47 -23.62 3.04
CA GLU A 228 8.42 -22.58 2.61
C GLU A 228 9.82 -22.84 3.16
N PHE A 229 9.94 -23.21 4.45
CA PHE A 229 11.24 -23.56 5.03
C PHE A 229 11.90 -24.74 4.32
N THR A 230 11.12 -25.78 3.99
CA THR A 230 11.64 -26.96 3.30
C THR A 230 12.05 -26.63 1.86
N GLU A 231 11.25 -25.81 1.16
CA GLU A 231 11.50 -25.39 -0.22
C GLU A 231 12.77 -24.53 -0.34
N GLU A 232 12.95 -23.56 0.56
CA GLU A 232 14.10 -22.63 0.50
C GLU A 232 15.40 -23.24 1.03
N THR A 233 15.34 -24.25 1.92
CA THR A 233 16.53 -24.77 2.62
C THR A 233 16.86 -26.24 2.38
N GLY A 234 15.92 -27.03 1.88
CA GLY A 234 16.01 -28.49 1.80
C GLY A 234 15.93 -29.22 3.14
N LEU A 235 15.83 -28.50 4.26
CA LEU A 235 15.78 -29.05 5.61
C LEU A 235 14.33 -29.32 6.06
N VAL A 236 14.16 -30.27 6.97
CA VAL A 236 12.87 -30.59 7.58
C VAL A 236 12.72 -29.85 8.90
N LEU A 237 11.62 -29.10 9.04
CA LEU A 237 11.29 -28.36 10.26
C LEU A 237 10.38 -29.17 11.21
N THR A 238 10.85 -29.39 12.43
CA THR A 238 10.12 -30.12 13.48
C THR A 238 9.95 -29.28 14.75
N GLY A 239 9.02 -29.69 15.62
CA GLY A 239 8.80 -29.02 16.91
C GLY A 239 8.35 -27.56 16.79
N LYS A 240 7.59 -27.23 15.73
CA LYS A 240 7.12 -25.88 15.44
C LYS A 240 6.38 -25.28 16.64
N LYS A 241 6.73 -24.04 17.00
CA LYS A 241 6.05 -23.25 18.03
C LYS A 241 5.88 -21.83 17.53
N PHE A 242 4.65 -21.32 17.60
CA PHE A 242 4.39 -19.90 17.36
C PHE A 242 5.23 -19.05 18.31
N PHE A 243 5.95 -18.08 17.75
CA PHE A 243 6.80 -17.18 18.52
C PHE A 243 6.18 -15.79 18.61
N MET A 244 5.81 -15.22 17.48
CA MET A 244 5.13 -13.93 17.42
C MET A 244 4.50 -13.68 16.07
N GLU A 245 3.58 -12.72 16.03
CA GLU A 245 3.07 -12.12 14.82
C GLU A 245 3.69 -10.74 14.60
N LYS A 246 3.80 -10.36 13.34
CA LYS A 246 4.21 -9.03 12.93
C LYS A 246 3.44 -8.59 11.69
N SER A 247 2.67 -7.52 11.84
CA SER A 247 2.07 -6.79 10.72
C SER A 247 2.76 -5.45 10.53
N GLY A 248 2.89 -5.02 9.28
CA GLY A 248 3.32 -3.66 9.00
C GLY A 248 3.29 -3.34 7.51
N ALA A 249 2.90 -2.11 7.20
CA ALA A 249 3.13 -1.56 5.88
C ALA A 249 4.63 -1.52 5.59
N TRP A 250 5.05 -1.98 4.41
CA TRP A 250 6.45 -1.98 3.98
C TRP A 250 7.43 -2.82 4.84
N ARG A 251 6.95 -3.67 5.76
CA ARG A 251 7.78 -4.70 6.44
C ARG A 251 8.51 -5.52 5.38
N ASP A 252 7.74 -5.97 4.39
CA ASP A 252 8.25 -6.42 3.12
C ASP A 252 8.05 -5.29 2.10
N PRO A 253 9.13 -4.65 1.57
CA PRO A 253 9.00 -3.57 0.60
C PRO A 253 8.47 -4.04 -0.76
N ARG A 254 8.28 -5.35 -0.97
CA ARG A 254 7.56 -5.91 -2.11
C ARG A 254 6.05 -5.70 -2.00
N TYR A 255 5.54 -5.47 -0.79
CA TYR A 255 4.10 -5.38 -0.50
C TYR A 255 3.76 -4.11 0.28
N GLU A 256 2.55 -3.59 0.01
CA GLU A 256 2.04 -2.40 0.68
C GLU A 256 1.72 -2.69 2.16
N SER A 257 1.27 -3.91 2.46
CA SER A 257 1.11 -4.45 3.80
C SER A 257 1.45 -5.94 3.78
N SER A 258 2.16 -6.40 4.80
CA SER A 258 2.38 -7.84 5.04
C SER A 258 2.10 -8.15 6.50
N HIS A 259 1.50 -9.31 6.72
CA HIS A 259 1.33 -9.91 8.04
C HIS A 259 2.09 -11.23 8.02
N SER A 260 3.04 -11.38 8.95
CA SER A 260 3.84 -12.58 9.07
C SER A 260 3.68 -13.21 10.44
N CYS A 261 3.34 -14.50 10.44
CA CYS A 261 3.45 -15.36 11.62
C CYS A 261 4.85 -15.97 11.67
N VAL A 262 5.58 -15.67 12.74
CA VAL A 262 6.93 -16.19 12.98
C VAL A 262 6.86 -17.45 13.84
N PHE A 263 7.38 -18.56 13.31
CA PHE A 263 7.49 -19.84 14.01
C PHE A 263 8.94 -20.15 14.38
N THR A 264 9.12 -20.88 15.48
CA THR A 264 10.41 -21.44 15.89
C THR A 264 10.39 -22.94 15.77
N GLY A 265 11.54 -23.58 15.58
CA GLY A 265 11.63 -25.05 15.54
C GLY A 265 13.05 -25.58 15.46
N GLU A 266 13.15 -26.90 15.30
CA GLU A 266 14.41 -27.63 15.11
C GLU A 266 14.47 -28.14 13.65
N ALA A 267 15.58 -27.87 12.98
CA ALA A 267 15.84 -28.25 11.60
C ALA A 267 16.74 -29.48 11.53
N HIS A 268 16.39 -30.40 10.64
CA HIS A 268 17.13 -31.65 10.41
C HIS A 268 17.24 -31.95 8.91
N GLY A 269 18.27 -32.70 8.52
CA GLY A 269 18.46 -33.18 7.15
C GLY A 269 19.66 -32.55 6.45
N GLU A 270 19.66 -32.61 5.11
CA GLU A 270 20.73 -32.07 4.28
C GLU A 270 20.35 -30.71 3.70
N ILE A 271 21.25 -29.74 3.86
CA ILE A 271 21.07 -28.40 3.28
C ILE A 271 21.09 -28.48 1.75
N ARG A 272 20.10 -27.86 1.13
CA ARG A 272 20.05 -27.66 -0.32
C ARG A 272 19.55 -26.25 -0.61
N ASP A 273 20.35 -25.50 -1.36
CA ASP A 273 19.96 -24.16 -1.77
C ASP A 273 18.82 -24.20 -2.79
N GLU A 274 17.90 -23.25 -2.69
CA GLU A 274 16.94 -23.00 -3.76
C GLU A 274 17.66 -22.36 -4.96
N LYS A 275 17.76 -23.12 -6.06
CA LYS A 275 18.56 -22.74 -7.22
C LYS A 275 18.19 -21.34 -7.72
N HIS A 276 19.18 -20.44 -7.68
CA HIS A 276 19.13 -19.07 -8.21
C HIS A 276 18.29 -18.04 -7.43
N LEU A 277 17.75 -18.39 -6.26
CA LEU A 277 16.91 -17.48 -5.47
C LEU A 277 17.55 -17.11 -4.12
N THR A 278 17.98 -18.12 -3.38
CA THR A 278 18.53 -17.96 -2.02
C THR A 278 19.72 -18.87 -1.81
N LYS A 279 20.53 -18.57 -0.80
CA LYS A 279 21.61 -19.44 -0.33
C LYS A 279 21.48 -19.67 1.16
N VAL A 280 21.50 -20.91 1.62
CA VAL A 280 21.38 -21.21 3.04
C VAL A 280 22.67 -20.83 3.77
N VAL A 281 22.51 -20.15 4.91
CA VAL A 281 23.61 -19.73 5.78
C VAL A 281 23.28 -20.14 7.22
N LEU A 282 24.25 -20.76 7.88
CA LEU A 282 24.15 -21.10 9.30
C LEU A 282 24.99 -20.12 10.12
N MET A 283 24.34 -19.36 11.01
CA MET A 283 25.03 -18.41 11.89
C MET A 283 24.81 -18.76 13.36
N SER A 284 25.85 -18.58 14.17
CA SER A 284 25.71 -18.65 15.62
C SER A 284 24.96 -17.42 16.16
N PRO A 285 24.31 -17.53 17.34
CA PRO A 285 23.71 -16.36 17.99
C PRO A 285 24.69 -15.20 18.18
N GLU A 286 25.94 -15.49 18.51
CA GLU A 286 27.00 -14.49 18.71
C GLU A 286 27.35 -13.76 17.40
N GLU A 287 27.45 -14.50 16.29
CA GLU A 287 27.67 -13.92 14.96
C GLU A 287 26.53 -12.96 14.57
N ILE A 288 25.28 -13.35 14.84
CA ILE A 288 24.09 -12.52 14.56
C ILE A 288 24.09 -11.26 15.43
N LEU A 289 24.38 -11.37 16.73
CA LEU A 289 24.40 -10.23 17.65
C LEU A 289 25.50 -9.21 17.30
N ALA A 290 26.64 -9.69 16.77
CA ALA A 290 27.75 -8.83 16.35
C ALA A 290 27.53 -8.15 14.98
N MET A 291 26.51 -8.57 14.23
CA MET A 291 26.27 -8.09 12.87
C MET A 291 25.47 -6.77 12.85
N PRO A 292 25.82 -5.82 11.95
CA PRO A 292 25.01 -4.62 11.74
C PRO A 292 23.62 -4.95 11.19
N ASP A 293 22.60 -4.18 11.60
CA ASP A 293 21.20 -4.45 11.24
C ASP A 293 20.96 -4.34 9.73
N GLU A 294 21.69 -3.45 9.04
CA GLU A 294 21.60 -3.24 7.59
C GLU A 294 22.07 -4.43 6.74
N LYS A 295 22.64 -5.47 7.36
CA LYS A 295 22.98 -6.74 6.69
C LYS A 295 21.77 -7.66 6.53
N PHE A 296 20.67 -7.39 7.22
CA PHE A 296 19.46 -8.17 7.15
C PHE A 296 18.43 -7.51 6.24
N ALA A 297 17.65 -8.33 5.54
CA ALA A 297 16.47 -7.85 4.83
C ALA A 297 15.31 -7.63 5.80
N PHE A 298 14.35 -6.80 5.41
CA PHE A 298 13.11 -6.55 6.14
C PHE A 298 13.37 -6.01 7.56
N ASP A 299 12.66 -6.52 8.57
CA ASP A 299 12.88 -6.22 9.99
C ASP A 299 13.53 -7.40 10.76
N HIS A 300 14.15 -8.34 10.03
CA HIS A 300 14.57 -9.63 10.58
C HIS A 300 15.69 -9.51 11.62
N ALA A 301 16.57 -8.51 11.52
CA ALA A 301 17.59 -8.24 12.55
C ALA A 301 16.95 -8.00 13.93
N MET A 302 15.90 -7.18 13.99
CA MET A 302 15.17 -6.88 15.22
C MET A 302 14.50 -8.13 15.79
N VAL A 303 13.83 -8.92 14.94
CA VAL A 303 13.14 -10.14 15.35
C VAL A 303 14.13 -11.20 15.87
N LEU A 304 15.26 -11.39 15.18
CA LEU A 304 16.35 -12.28 15.59
C LEU A 304 16.93 -11.90 16.94
N LYS A 305 17.28 -10.62 17.13
CA LYS A 305 17.84 -10.12 18.38
C LYS A 305 16.87 -10.33 19.54
N LYS A 306 15.58 -10.08 19.32
CA LYS A 306 14.53 -10.38 20.31
C LYS A 306 14.48 -11.87 20.65
N PHE A 307 14.53 -12.76 19.66
CA PHE A 307 14.54 -14.21 19.87
C PHE A 307 15.79 -14.70 20.63
N ILE A 308 16.97 -14.15 20.33
CA ILE A 308 18.22 -14.55 20.96
C ILE A 308 18.31 -14.06 22.41
N LEU A 309 17.91 -12.81 22.66
CA LEU A 309 18.04 -12.16 23.97
C LEU A 309 16.93 -12.54 24.97
N ASN A 310 15.79 -13.03 24.50
CA ASN A 310 14.69 -13.49 25.37
C ASN A 310 14.85 -14.98 25.78
N ARG A 311 16.08 -15.48 25.86
CA ARG A 311 16.39 -16.80 26.42
C ARG A 311 16.76 -16.72 27.89
#